data_AF-A0A0D2CR79-F1
#
_entry.id   AF-A0A0D2CR79-F1
#
_cell.length_a   1.000
_cell.length_b   1.000
_cell.length_c   1.000
_cell.angle_alpha   90.00
_cell.angle_beta   90.00
_cell.angle_gamma   90.00
#
_symmetry.space_group_name_H-M   'P 1'
#
loop_
_entity.id
_entity.type
_entity.pdbx_description
1 polymer ?
#
loop_
_entity_poly.entity_id
_entity_poly.type
_entity_poly.pdbx_seq_one_letter_code
_entity_poly.pdbx_strand_id
1 'polypeptide(L)'
;MVPTMSFPAAESPPDPDQSAPQDKFAFLREITGTQKHRNKTFYQHLFNVYTYLKKHGAPEEVCDAGLFHSIYGTESYGFQNHRITREVVRGFIGDYAEELVYIFCTTKDRFKAIVNNTMALSARQARDLCCIEFANMWDQNKDRRYQERLIMLGQAIVRLESGNQ
;
A
#
# COMPACT_ATOMS: atom_id res chain seq x y z
N MET A 1 18.99 45.81 -49.40
CA MET A 1 18.02 44.71 -49.24
C MET A 1 18.70 43.63 -48.41
N VAL A 2 18.18 43.40 -47.20
CA VAL A 2 18.59 42.29 -46.31
C VAL A 2 17.29 41.56 -45.96
N PRO A 3 17.23 40.22 -46.01
CA PRO A 3 15.98 39.51 -45.76
C PRO A 3 15.76 39.43 -44.24
N THR A 4 14.58 39.87 -43.79
CA THR A 4 14.12 39.65 -42.42
C THR A 4 13.71 38.19 -42.28
N MET A 5 14.51 37.38 -41.59
CA MET A 5 14.06 36.05 -41.17
C MET A 5 13.19 36.19 -39.92
N SER A 6 11.91 35.83 -40.06
CA SER A 6 10.98 35.70 -38.95
C SER A 6 11.19 34.34 -38.30
N PHE A 7 11.68 34.32 -37.06
CA PHE A 7 11.69 33.11 -36.25
C PHE A 7 10.30 32.90 -35.62
N PRO A 8 9.79 31.66 -35.52
CA PRO A 8 8.55 31.40 -34.79
C PRO A 8 8.79 31.65 -33.30
N ALA A 9 7.79 32.24 -32.64
CA ALA A 9 7.78 32.40 -31.20
C ALA A 9 7.93 31.02 -30.54
N ALA A 10 8.87 30.89 -29.61
CA ALA A 10 9.02 29.71 -28.78
C ALA A 10 7.69 29.45 -28.05
N GLU A 11 7.15 28.25 -28.21
CA GLU A 11 6.07 27.76 -27.35
C GLU A 11 6.51 27.91 -25.90
N SER A 12 5.68 28.58 -25.11
CA SER A 12 5.87 28.73 -23.66
C SER A 12 6.09 27.36 -23.01
N PRO A 13 6.95 27.25 -21.99
CA PRO A 13 7.14 25.98 -21.29
C PRO A 13 5.81 25.51 -20.69
N PRO A 14 5.52 24.20 -20.73
CA PRO A 14 4.32 23.66 -20.09
C PRO A 14 4.35 23.96 -18.59
N ASP A 15 3.21 24.41 -18.06
CA ASP A 15 3.01 24.66 -16.63
C ASP A 15 3.42 23.44 -15.79
N PRO A 16 4.14 23.63 -14.67
CA PRO A 16 4.57 22.53 -13.78
C PRO A 16 3.43 21.84 -13.02
N ASP A 17 2.17 22.24 -13.25
CA ASP A 17 0.98 21.79 -12.50
C ASP A 17 0.12 20.75 -13.26
N GLN A 18 0.63 20.14 -14.33
CA GLN A 18 -0.09 19.10 -15.10
C GLN A 18 0.11 17.65 -14.59
N SER A 19 0.36 17.44 -13.30
CA SER A 19 0.15 16.11 -12.72
C SER A 19 -1.33 15.96 -12.38
N ALA A 20 -2.14 15.54 -13.35
CA ALA A 20 -3.48 15.03 -13.07
C ALA A 20 -3.42 14.08 -11.86
N PRO A 21 -4.41 14.08 -10.94
CA PRO A 21 -4.42 13.15 -9.84
C PRO A 21 -4.31 11.74 -10.41
N GLN A 22 -3.14 11.12 -10.27
CA GLN A 22 -2.90 9.81 -10.85
C GLN A 22 -3.80 8.85 -10.08
N ASP A 23 -4.73 8.21 -10.79
CA ASP A 23 -5.65 7.25 -10.18
C ASP A 23 -4.86 6.02 -9.70
N LYS A 24 -4.67 5.93 -8.38
CA LYS A 24 -3.97 4.85 -7.69
C LYS A 24 -4.52 3.45 -8.05
N PHE A 25 -5.82 3.33 -8.30
CA PHE A 25 -6.45 2.07 -8.69
C PHE A 25 -6.15 1.72 -10.13
N ALA A 26 -6.21 2.69 -11.05
CA ALA A 26 -5.87 2.47 -12.44
C ALA A 26 -4.41 2.07 -12.60
N PHE A 27 -3.50 2.78 -11.93
CA PHE A 27 -2.07 2.46 -11.89
C PHE A 27 -1.86 1.01 -11.40
N LEU A 28 -2.37 0.66 -10.23
CA LEU A 28 -2.20 -0.70 -9.69
C LEU A 28 -2.82 -1.77 -10.59
N ARG A 29 -3.98 -1.52 -11.21
CA ARG A 29 -4.62 -2.49 -12.10
C ARG A 29 -3.76 -2.77 -13.32
N GLU A 30 -3.14 -1.73 -13.89
CA GLU A 30 -2.23 -1.85 -15.02
C GLU A 30 -1.05 -2.77 -14.69
N ILE A 31 -0.42 -2.56 -13.53
CA ILE A 31 0.82 -3.28 -13.16
C ILE A 31 0.61 -4.62 -12.45
N THR A 32 -0.54 -4.84 -11.80
CA THR A 32 -0.83 -6.04 -10.98
C THR A 32 -2.02 -6.87 -11.50
N GLY A 33 -2.67 -6.44 -12.58
CA GLY A 33 -3.92 -7.02 -13.07
C GLY A 33 -3.79 -8.42 -13.68
N THR A 34 -2.61 -8.77 -14.20
CA THR A 34 -2.37 -10.07 -14.87
C THR A 34 -1.63 -11.06 -13.98
N GLN A 35 -0.99 -10.61 -12.91
CA GLN A 35 -0.22 -11.44 -11.99
C GLN A 35 -1.17 -12.28 -11.15
N LYS A 36 -0.92 -13.58 -11.09
CA LYS A 36 -1.72 -14.51 -10.30
C LYS A 36 -1.36 -14.39 -8.83
N HIS A 37 -2.37 -14.32 -7.97
CA HIS A 37 -2.25 -14.43 -6.52
C HIS A 37 -3.25 -15.47 -6.01
N ARG A 38 -2.77 -16.70 -5.78
CA ARG A 38 -3.58 -17.87 -5.45
C ARG A 38 -4.67 -18.12 -6.51
N ASN A 39 -5.94 -17.87 -6.20
CA ASN A 39 -7.09 -18.08 -7.09
C ASN A 39 -7.76 -16.77 -7.57
N LYS A 40 -7.05 -15.65 -7.47
CA LYS A 40 -7.48 -14.34 -7.98
C LYS A 40 -6.27 -13.60 -8.58
N THR A 41 -6.49 -12.44 -9.20
CA THR A 41 -5.39 -11.58 -9.64
C THR A 41 -4.76 -10.88 -8.42
N PHE A 42 -3.51 -10.46 -8.55
CA PHE A 42 -2.84 -9.70 -7.50
C PHE A 42 -3.58 -8.37 -7.24
N TYR A 43 -4.00 -7.67 -8.30
CA TYR A 43 -4.88 -6.51 -8.16
C TYR A 43 -6.14 -6.80 -7.34
N GLN A 44 -6.84 -7.91 -7.61
CA GLN A 44 -8.06 -8.25 -6.87
C GLN A 44 -7.78 -8.51 -5.39
N HIS A 45 -6.64 -9.13 -5.06
CA HIS A 45 -6.22 -9.30 -3.67
C HIS A 45 -6.00 -7.94 -2.98
N LEU A 46 -5.20 -7.07 -3.59
CA LEU A 46 -4.93 -5.73 -3.08
C LEU A 46 -6.22 -4.91 -2.88
N PHE A 47 -7.11 -4.94 -3.87
CA PHE A 47 -8.39 -4.26 -3.83
C PHE A 47 -9.32 -4.79 -2.73
N ASN A 48 -9.31 -6.11 -2.47
CA ASN A 48 -10.07 -6.71 -1.40
C ASN A 48 -9.57 -6.26 -0.01
N VAL A 49 -8.26 -6.16 0.17
CA VAL A 49 -7.64 -5.64 1.41
C VAL A 49 -8.04 -4.19 1.65
N TYR A 50 -7.91 -3.32 0.64
CA TYR A 50 -8.39 -1.94 0.68
C TYR A 50 -9.87 -1.86 1.07
N THR A 51 -10.72 -2.63 0.38
CA THR A 51 -12.16 -2.60 0.60
C THR A 51 -12.53 -3.09 2.00
N TYR A 52 -11.81 -4.10 2.52
CA TYR A 52 -12.00 -4.58 3.88
C TYR A 52 -11.71 -3.48 4.89
N LEU A 53 -10.54 -2.84 4.81
CA LEU A 53 -10.13 -1.76 5.71
C LEU A 53 -11.12 -0.60 5.67
N LYS A 54 -11.53 -0.19 4.46
CA LYS A 54 -12.48 0.90 4.25
C LYS A 54 -13.84 0.60 4.88
N LYS A 55 -14.35 -0.63 4.71
CA LYS A 55 -15.65 -1.06 5.30
C LYS A 55 -15.63 -1.11 6.82
N HIS A 56 -14.46 -1.28 7.44
CA HIS A 56 -14.29 -1.34 8.89
C HIS A 56 -13.81 -0.01 9.50
N GLY A 57 -13.92 1.10 8.75
CA GLY A 57 -13.67 2.44 9.27
C GLY A 57 -12.21 2.82 9.48
N ALA A 58 -11.27 2.11 8.85
CA ALA A 58 -9.87 2.49 8.90
C ALA A 58 -9.64 3.87 8.23
N PRO A 59 -8.67 4.67 8.71
CA PRO A 59 -8.28 5.92 8.05
C PRO A 59 -7.87 5.71 6.58
N GLU A 60 -8.04 6.72 5.73
CA GLU A 60 -7.77 6.62 4.28
C GLU A 60 -6.32 6.20 4.00
N GLU A 61 -5.36 6.81 4.68
CA GLU A 61 -3.93 6.48 4.57
C GLU A 61 -3.64 4.99 4.90
N VAL A 62 -4.43 4.37 5.77
CA VAL A 62 -4.29 2.95 6.14
C VAL A 62 -4.94 2.06 5.09
N CYS A 63 -6.09 2.49 4.55
CA CYS A 63 -6.71 1.82 3.42
C CYS A 63 -5.75 1.80 2.22
N ASP A 64 -5.11 2.94 1.94
CA ASP A 64 -4.15 3.12 0.88
C ASP A 64 -2.88 2.30 1.09
N ALA A 65 -2.35 2.28 2.31
CA ALA A 65 -1.28 1.36 2.67
C ALA A 65 -1.71 -0.11 2.42
N GLY A 66 -2.95 -0.48 2.77
CA GLY A 66 -3.51 -1.79 2.47
C GLY A 66 -3.61 -2.11 0.96
N LEU A 67 -3.91 -1.10 0.15
CA LEU A 67 -3.98 -1.22 -1.31
C LEU A 67 -2.59 -1.49 -1.92
N PHE A 68 -1.52 -0.97 -1.32
CA PHE A 68 -0.14 -1.11 -1.80
C PHE A 68 0.72 -2.09 -0.97
N HIS A 69 0.15 -2.76 0.03
CA HIS A 69 0.90 -3.39 1.13
C HIS A 69 1.99 -4.42 0.72
N SER A 70 1.89 -5.01 -0.46
CA SER A 70 2.86 -6.00 -0.98
C SER A 70 3.56 -5.55 -2.28
N ILE A 71 3.53 -4.26 -2.61
CA ILE A 71 3.88 -3.74 -3.93
C ILE A 71 5.39 -3.77 -4.24
N TYR A 72 6.24 -3.77 -3.22
CA TYR A 72 7.69 -3.91 -3.37
C TYR A 72 8.16 -5.37 -3.42
N GLY A 73 7.22 -6.31 -3.43
CA GLY A 73 7.49 -7.70 -3.10
C GLY A 73 7.66 -7.89 -1.60
N THR A 74 7.48 -9.13 -1.15
CA THR A 74 7.66 -9.52 0.25
C THR A 74 8.47 -10.80 0.32
N GLU A 75 8.95 -11.17 1.51
CA GLU A 75 9.60 -12.48 1.74
C GLU A 75 8.75 -13.67 1.23
N SER A 76 7.43 -13.55 1.30
CA SER A 76 6.49 -14.59 0.88
C SER A 76 5.94 -14.42 -0.55
N TYR A 77 6.24 -13.32 -1.22
CA TYR A 77 5.70 -13.01 -2.55
C TYR A 77 6.72 -12.24 -3.40
N GLY A 78 7.34 -12.95 -4.35
CA GLY A 78 8.28 -12.36 -5.31
C GLY A 78 7.56 -11.57 -6.40
N PHE A 79 7.39 -10.26 -6.18
CA PHE A 79 6.89 -9.33 -7.18
C PHE A 79 7.88 -8.18 -7.35
N GLN A 80 8.17 -7.83 -8.60
CA GLN A 80 9.08 -6.75 -8.96
C GLN A 80 8.56 -6.05 -10.22
N ASN A 81 8.61 -4.73 -10.21
CA ASN A 81 8.28 -3.92 -11.38
C ASN A 81 9.11 -2.63 -11.32
N HIS A 82 9.82 -2.31 -12.40
CA HIS A 82 10.73 -1.16 -12.49
C HIS A 82 10.02 0.20 -12.35
N ARG A 83 8.69 0.27 -12.56
CA ARG A 83 7.90 1.49 -12.39
C ARG A 83 7.55 1.80 -10.94
N ILE A 84 7.89 0.90 -10.02
CA ILE A 84 7.51 1.00 -8.61
C ILE A 84 8.76 1.37 -7.81
N THR A 85 8.87 2.65 -7.50
CA THR A 85 9.84 3.18 -6.54
C THR A 85 9.11 3.73 -5.32
N ARG A 86 9.84 3.97 -4.23
CA ARG A 86 9.25 4.56 -3.01
C ARG A 86 8.65 5.93 -3.30
N GLU A 87 9.31 6.73 -4.12
CA GLU A 87 8.90 8.07 -4.51
C GLU A 87 7.61 8.05 -5.32
N VAL A 88 7.49 7.12 -6.27
CA VAL A 88 6.26 6.93 -7.06
C VAL A 88 5.11 6.55 -6.13
N VAL A 89 5.31 5.57 -5.24
CA VAL A 89 4.26 5.14 -4.31
C VAL A 89 3.86 6.28 -3.36
N ARG A 90 4.81 7.02 -2.78
CA ARG A 90 4.52 8.23 -1.98
C ARG A 90 3.66 9.24 -2.74
N GLY A 91 3.94 9.44 -4.03
CA GLY A 91 3.13 10.31 -4.89
C GLY A 91 1.66 9.90 -4.98
N PHE A 92 1.34 8.61 -4.81
CA PHE A 92 -0.03 8.11 -4.83
C PHE A 92 -0.73 8.10 -3.47
N ILE A 93 -0.01 7.74 -2.40
CA ILE A 93 -0.63 7.40 -1.10
C ILE A 93 -0.15 8.26 0.07
N GLY A 94 0.80 9.16 -0.17
CA GLY A 94 1.43 9.99 0.86
C GLY A 94 2.47 9.25 1.69
N ASP A 95 3.23 10.02 2.48
CA ASP A 95 4.42 9.54 3.18
C ASP A 95 4.10 8.49 4.24
N TYR A 96 3.06 8.72 5.06
CA TYR A 96 2.72 7.81 6.15
C TYR A 96 2.28 6.44 5.62
N ALA A 97 1.39 6.43 4.63
CA ALA A 97 0.90 5.20 4.03
C ALA A 97 2.04 4.41 3.36
N GLU A 98 2.92 5.10 2.64
CA GLU A 98 4.07 4.46 2.00
C GLU A 98 5.06 3.90 3.03
N GLU A 99 5.28 4.58 4.14
CA GLU A 99 6.15 4.05 5.20
C GLU A 99 5.57 2.75 5.80
N LEU A 100 4.25 2.66 6.00
CA LEU A 100 3.60 1.40 6.40
C LEU A 100 3.82 0.30 5.36
N VAL A 101 3.70 0.61 4.06
CA VAL A 101 3.95 -0.34 2.96
C VAL A 101 5.41 -0.82 2.97
N TYR A 102 6.36 0.10 3.13
CA TYR A 102 7.77 -0.21 3.17
C TYR A 102 8.13 -1.13 4.34
N ILE A 103 7.65 -0.79 5.55
CA ILE A 103 7.84 -1.64 6.74
C ILE A 103 7.22 -3.01 6.49
N PHE A 104 5.98 -3.07 6.00
CA PHE A 104 5.30 -4.33 5.73
C PHE A 104 6.08 -5.23 4.75
N CYS A 105 6.63 -4.65 3.67
CA CYS A 105 7.35 -5.39 2.64
C CYS A 105 8.73 -5.90 3.10
N THR A 106 9.44 -5.11 3.91
CA THR A 106 10.83 -5.37 4.31
C THR A 106 10.98 -6.14 5.62
N THR A 107 9.90 -6.27 6.40
CA THR A 107 9.93 -6.98 7.69
C THR A 107 10.00 -8.50 7.50
N LYS A 108 11.04 -9.11 8.08
CA LYS A 108 11.17 -10.58 8.19
C LYS A 108 10.30 -11.13 9.32
N ASP A 109 9.86 -12.38 9.20
CA ASP A 109 8.93 -12.99 10.19
C ASP A 109 7.70 -12.10 10.44
N ARG A 110 7.23 -11.42 9.37
CA ARG A 110 6.32 -10.26 9.40
C ARG A 110 5.17 -10.40 10.39
N PHE A 111 4.46 -11.53 10.39
CA PHE A 111 3.34 -11.75 11.30
C PHE A 111 3.76 -11.61 12.77
N LYS A 112 4.83 -12.28 13.19
CA LYS A 112 5.33 -12.23 14.57
C LYS A 112 5.83 -10.82 14.92
N ALA A 113 6.50 -10.17 13.98
CA ALA A 113 7.05 -8.84 14.18
C ALA A 113 5.96 -7.78 14.35
N ILE A 114 4.91 -7.82 13.52
CA ILE A 114 3.76 -6.92 13.57
C ILE A 114 2.95 -7.14 14.84
N VAL A 115 2.52 -8.38 15.12
CA VAL A 115 1.59 -8.65 16.23
C VAL A 115 2.19 -8.35 17.60
N ASN A 116 3.50 -8.54 17.75
CA ASN A 116 4.23 -8.28 18.99
C ASN A 116 4.92 -6.91 19.02
N ASN A 117 4.85 -6.13 17.94
CA ASN A 117 5.58 -4.87 17.76
C ASN A 117 7.09 -5.00 18.09
N THR A 118 7.77 -6.04 17.59
CA THR A 118 9.21 -6.26 17.86
C THR A 118 10.11 -5.22 17.22
N MET A 119 9.57 -4.43 16.29
CA MET A 119 10.25 -3.33 15.61
C MET A 119 10.26 -2.04 16.43
N ALA A 120 9.66 -2.04 17.64
CA ALA A 120 9.56 -0.88 18.52
C ALA A 120 8.91 0.34 17.84
N LEU A 121 7.89 0.10 17.01
CA LEU A 121 7.15 1.15 16.32
C LEU A 121 6.24 1.92 17.29
N SER A 122 5.86 3.13 16.89
CA SER A 122 4.82 3.89 17.61
C SER A 122 3.51 3.10 17.69
N ALA A 123 2.69 3.35 18.73
CA ALA A 123 1.40 2.68 18.89
C ALA A 123 0.52 2.81 17.65
N ARG A 124 0.51 4.01 17.02
CA ARG A 124 -0.23 4.28 15.78
C ARG A 124 0.20 3.37 14.64
N GLN A 125 1.50 3.30 14.35
CA GLN A 125 2.06 2.49 13.27
C GLN A 125 1.87 0.99 13.51
N ALA A 126 2.14 0.52 14.75
CA ALA A 126 1.97 -0.89 15.11
C ALA A 126 0.52 -1.34 14.91
N ARG A 127 -0.44 -0.50 15.32
CA ARG A 127 -1.88 -0.78 15.18
C ARG A 127 -2.31 -0.76 13.72
N ASP A 128 -1.83 0.19 12.91
CA ASP A 128 -2.12 0.22 11.47
C ASP A 128 -1.57 -1.00 10.72
N LEU A 129 -0.33 -1.41 11.03
CA LEU A 129 0.24 -2.63 10.46
C LEU A 129 -0.55 -3.88 10.88
N CYS A 130 -1.04 -3.93 12.12
CA CYS A 130 -1.92 -5.02 12.55
C CYS A 130 -3.24 -5.03 11.75
N CYS A 131 -3.85 -3.86 11.51
CA CYS A 131 -5.06 -3.76 10.68
C CYS A 131 -4.81 -4.26 9.24
N ILE A 132 -3.69 -3.84 8.63
CA ILE A 132 -3.33 -4.25 7.27
C ILE A 132 -3.07 -5.76 7.21
N GLU A 133 -2.29 -6.32 8.14
CA GLU A 133 -2.02 -7.76 8.18
C GLU A 133 -3.28 -8.58 8.48
N PHE A 134 -4.19 -8.05 9.31
CA PHE A 134 -5.51 -8.66 9.55
C PHE A 134 -6.30 -8.76 8.25
N ALA A 135 -6.44 -7.65 7.53
CA ALA A 135 -7.19 -7.59 6.27
C ALA A 135 -6.57 -8.49 5.19
N ASN A 136 -5.24 -8.49 5.09
CA ASN A 136 -4.48 -9.39 4.23
C ASN A 136 -4.80 -10.86 4.54
N MET A 137 -4.66 -11.28 5.81
CA MET A 137 -4.95 -12.65 6.22
C MET A 137 -6.41 -13.00 6.00
N TRP A 138 -7.35 -12.11 6.31
CA TRP A 138 -8.77 -12.31 6.12
C TRP A 138 -9.11 -12.65 4.66
N ASP A 139 -8.56 -11.89 3.70
CA ASP A 139 -8.78 -12.14 2.27
C ASP A 139 -8.16 -13.47 1.79
N GLN A 140 -7.08 -13.91 2.45
CA GLN A 140 -6.40 -15.18 2.17
C GLN A 140 -7.00 -16.38 2.91
N ASN A 141 -7.85 -16.17 3.93
CA ASN A 141 -8.30 -17.20 4.87
C ASN A 141 -9.47 -18.06 4.37
N LYS A 142 -9.36 -18.66 3.18
CA LYS A 142 -10.45 -19.46 2.59
C LYS A 142 -10.77 -20.75 3.35
N ASP A 143 -9.80 -21.33 4.05
CA ASP A 143 -9.94 -22.64 4.73
C ASP A 143 -9.83 -22.54 6.26
N ARG A 144 -10.09 -21.35 6.84
CA ARG A 144 -9.91 -21.06 8.29
C ARG A 144 -8.50 -21.27 8.84
N ARG A 145 -7.50 -21.49 7.97
CA ARG A 145 -6.08 -21.68 8.32
C ARG A 145 -5.46 -20.55 9.13
N TYR A 146 -6.02 -19.34 9.07
CA TYR A 146 -5.52 -18.16 9.78
C TYR A 146 -6.39 -17.74 10.97
N GLN A 147 -7.33 -18.58 11.44
CA GLN A 147 -8.26 -18.22 12.52
C GLN A 147 -7.54 -17.72 13.78
N GLU A 148 -6.55 -18.46 14.27
CA GLU A 148 -5.77 -18.08 15.47
C GLU A 148 -5.00 -16.77 15.24
N ARG A 149 -4.39 -16.61 14.06
CA ARG A 149 -3.64 -15.41 13.71
C ARG A 149 -4.52 -14.16 13.66
N LEU A 150 -5.73 -14.30 13.12
CA LEU A 150 -6.72 -13.22 13.10
C LEU A 150 -7.13 -12.83 14.53
N ILE A 151 -7.34 -13.80 15.43
CA ILE A 151 -7.63 -13.51 16.85
C ILE A 151 -6.47 -12.74 17.49
N MET A 152 -5.23 -13.18 17.29
CA MET A 152 -4.05 -12.51 17.84
C MET A 152 -3.90 -11.08 17.32
N LEU A 153 -4.12 -10.85 16.02
CA LEU A 153 -4.09 -9.51 15.44
C LEU A 153 -5.21 -8.63 15.99
N GLY A 154 -6.43 -9.15 16.12
CA GLY A 154 -7.55 -8.43 16.74
C GLY A 154 -7.26 -8.02 18.19
N GLN A 155 -6.71 -8.92 18.99
CA GLN A 155 -6.28 -8.62 20.36
C GLN A 155 -5.17 -7.56 20.40
N ALA A 156 -4.20 -7.64 19.49
CA ALA A 156 -3.14 -6.65 19.40
C ALA A 156 -3.66 -5.25 19.04
N ILE A 157 -4.62 -5.15 18.10
CA ILE A 157 -5.27 -3.89 17.72
C ILE A 157 -5.94 -3.26 18.94
N VAL A 158 -6.82 -4.01 19.64
CA VAL A 158 -7.53 -3.51 20.84
C VAL A 158 -6.55 -3.04 21.91
N ARG A 159 -5.50 -3.82 22.20
CA ARG A 159 -4.47 -3.44 23.17
C ARG A 159 -3.78 -2.12 22.82
N LEU A 160 -3.44 -1.92 21.53
CA LEU A 160 -2.73 -0.72 21.07
C LEU A 160 -3.64 0.52 21.03
N GLU A 161 -4.96 0.34 20.87
CA GLU A 161 -5.94 1.42 20.98
C GLU A 161 -6.15 1.84 22.45
N SER A 162 -6.25 0.88 23.37
CA SER A 162 -6.44 1.15 24.80
C SER A 162 -5.20 1.70 25.51
N GLY A 163 -3.99 1.37 25.04
CA GLY A 163 -2.73 1.90 25.60
C GLY A 163 -2.40 3.33 25.16
N ASN A 164 -3.24 3.93 24.31
CA ASN A 164 -3.05 5.28 23.77
C ASN A 164 -4.06 6.30 24.35
N GLN A 165 -4.82 5.89 25.39
CA GLN A 165 -5.71 6.72 26.20
C GLN A 165 -5.07 7.09 27.54
#